data_AF-A0A7D3WYD2-F1
#
_entry.id   AF-A0A7D3WYD2-F1
#
_cell.length_a   1.000
_cell.length_b   1.000
_cell.length_c   1.000
_cell.angle_alpha   90.00
_cell.angle_beta   90.00
_cell.angle_gamma   90.00
#
_symmetry.space_group_name_H-M   'P 1'
#
loop_
_entity.id
_entity.type
_entity.pdbx_description
1 polymer ?
#
loop_
_entity_poly.entity_id
_entity_poly.type
_entity_poly.pdbx_seq_one_letter_code
_entity_poly.pdbx_strand_id
1 'polypeptide(L)' 'MIRYRLQLSLLTALLGLTQCQKSDPSLAKPEDQLPPATQTGAGTFGCLFNGQPWTPQGYDGYPNFITT' A
#
# COMPACT_ATOMS: atom_id res chain seq x y z
N MET A 1 43.40 20.63 4.85
CA MET A 1 43.03 19.22 5.18
C MET A 1 41.78 19.10 6.07
N ILE A 2 41.61 19.93 7.12
CA ILE A 2 40.47 19.85 8.06
C ILE A 2 39.10 20.12 7.40
N ARG A 3 39.01 21.02 6.40
CA ARG A 3 37.76 21.35 5.71
C ARG A 3 37.10 20.16 5.01
N TYR A 4 37.87 19.31 4.32
CA TYR A 4 37.36 18.11 3.66
C TYR A 4 36.95 17.01 4.64
N ARG A 5 37.54 16.96 5.84
CA ARG A 5 37.16 16.00 6.89
C ARG A 5 35.76 16.27 7.43
N LEU A 6 35.40 17.55 7.58
CA LEU A 6 34.06 17.96 8.01
C LEU A 6 33.02 17.64 6.92
N GLN A 7 33.34 17.89 5.65
CA GLN A 7 32.47 17.56 4.52
C GLN A 7 32.26 16.05 4.38
N LEU A 8 33.32 15.25 4.56
CA LEU A 8 33.22 13.80 4.51
C LEU A 8 32.37 13.25 5.66
N SER A 9 32.53 13.79 6.87
CA SER A 9 31.69 13.41 8.02
C SER A 9 30.21 13.73 7.80
N LEU A 10 29.91 14.89 7.21
CA LEU A 10 28.54 15.29 6.89
C LEU A 10 27.93 14.38 5.82
N LEU A 11 28.67 14.10 4.74
CA LEU A 11 28.19 13.22 3.67
C LEU A 11 27.85 11.81 4.19
N THR A 12 28.72 11.25 5.03
CA THR A 12 28.50 9.92 5.63
C THR A 12 27.25 9.89 6.52
N ALA A 13 26.95 10.98 7.25
CA ALA A 13 25.74 11.08 8.05
C ALA A 13 24.46 11.14 7.19
N LEU A 14 24.50 11.84 6.06
CA LEU A 14 23.35 11.94 5.15
C LEU A 14 23.03 10.59 4.46
N LEU A 15 24.07 9.79 4.14
CA LEU A 15 23.86 8.45 3.57
C LEU A 15 23.20 7.47 4.56
N GLY A 16 23.37 7.67 5.86
CA GLY A 16 22.74 6.83 6.90
C GLY A 16 21.23 7.07 7.09
N LEU A 17 20.72 8.22 6.60
CA LEU A 17 19.31 8.60 6.71
C LEU A 17 18.44 8.04 5.58
N THR A 18 19.02 7.51 4.51
CA THR A 18 18.27 6.89 3.40
C THR A 18 18.02 5.42 3.69
N GLN A 19 17.23 5.12 4.72
CA GLN A 19 16.76 3.76 4.97
C GLN A 19 15.46 3.54 4.18
N CYS A 20 15.52 2.68 3.17
CA CYS A 20 14.34 2.25 2.46
C CYS A 20 13.54 1.30 3.37
N GLN A 21 12.41 1.76 3.91
CA GLN A 21 11.49 0.88 4.63
C GLN A 21 10.83 -0.04 3.60
N LYS A 22 11.15 -1.33 3.66
CA LYS A 22 10.45 -2.33 2.87
C LYS A 22 9.07 -2.53 3.50
N SER A 23 8.02 -2.50 2.68
CA SER A 23 6.67 -2.86 3.12
C SER A 23 6.71 -4.23 3.80
N ASP A 24 6.13 -4.32 4.99
CA ASP A 24 6.05 -5.57 5.75
C ASP A 24 5.31 -6.62 4.91
N PRO A 25 5.94 -7.75 4.53
CA PRO A 25 5.29 -8.76 3.70
C PRO A 25 4.15 -9.48 4.42
N SER A 26 4.01 -9.32 5.75
CA SER A 26 2.88 -9.83 6.52
C SER A 26 1.63 -8.93 6.43
N LEU A 27 1.78 -7.68 6.01
CA LEU A 27 0.64 -6.81 5.74
C LEU A 27 0.10 -7.15 4.34
N ALA A 28 -1.10 -7.72 4.30
CA ALA A 28 -1.82 -7.97 3.05
C ALA A 28 -1.82 -6.70 2.21
N LYS A 29 -1.36 -6.81 0.96
CA LYS A 29 -1.25 -5.63 0.10
C LYS A 29 -2.67 -5.11 -0.15
N PRO A 30 -2.86 -3.79 -0.31
CA PRO A 30 -4.19 -3.23 -0.51
C PRO A 30 -5.00 -3.94 -1.62
N GLU A 31 -4.33 -4.40 -2.68
CA GLU A 31 -4.97 -5.16 -3.76
C GLU A 31 -5.49 -6.55 -3.32
N ASP A 32 -4.85 -7.19 -2.34
CA ASP A 32 -5.23 -8.52 -1.84
C ASP A 32 -6.55 -8.46 -1.04
N GLN A 33 -6.99 -7.25 -0.67
CA GLN A 33 -8.24 -6.99 0.06
C GLN A 33 -9.42 -6.73 -0.87
N LEU A 34 -9.20 -6.68 -2.18
CA LEU A 34 -10.26 -6.48 -3.17
C LEU A 34 -10.98 -7.81 -3.48
N PRO A 35 -12.28 -7.77 -3.82
CA PRO A 35 -13.02 -8.97 -4.22
C PRO A 35 -12.44 -9.55 -5.51
N PRO A 36 -12.51 -10.89 -5.71
CA PRO A 36 -12.00 -11.53 -6.91
C PRO A 36 -12.77 -11.07 -8.15
N ALA A 37 -12.08 -11.02 -9.29
CA ALA A 37 -12.72 -10.71 -10.57
C ALA A 37 -13.69 -11.83 -10.95
N THR A 38 -14.97 -11.50 -11.13
CA THR A 38 -15.98 -12.49 -11.54
C THR A 38 -16.13 -12.52 -13.06
N GLN A 39 -16.21 -13.72 -13.64
CA GLN A 39 -16.45 -13.90 -15.08
C GLN A 39 -17.94 -14.00 -15.45
N THR A 40 -18.81 -14.16 -14.45
CA THR A 40 -20.26 -14.37 -14.59
C THR A 40 -21.10 -13.13 -14.26
N GLY A 41 -20.47 -11.99 -13.96
CA GLY A 41 -21.17 -10.74 -13.66
C GLY A 41 -21.84 -10.71 -12.28
N ALA A 42 -21.26 -11.34 -11.26
CA ALA A 42 -21.83 -11.43 -9.90
C ALA A 42 -21.78 -10.11 -9.09
N GLY A 43 -21.66 -8.95 -9.74
CA GLY A 43 -21.77 -7.64 -9.09
C GLY A 43 -20.65 -7.30 -8.11
N THR A 44 -19.50 -7.95 -8.21
CA THR A 44 -18.36 -7.73 -7.31
C THR A 44 -17.39 -6.72 -7.91
N PHE A 45 -17.43 -5.47 -7.44
CA PHE A 45 -16.49 -4.42 -7.83
C PHE A 45 -15.70 -3.95 -6.62
N GLY A 46 -14.39 -3.77 -6.80
CA GLY A 46 -13.53 -3.09 -5.83
C GLY A 46 -12.37 -2.43 -6.55
N CYS A 47 -11.89 -1.31 -6.02
CA CYS A 47 -10.74 -0.59 -6.57
C CYS A 47 -9.90 0.05 -5.46
N LEU A 48 -8.67 0.41 -5.79
CA LEU A 48 -7.83 1.21 -4.90
C LEU A 48 -8.17 2.69 -5.09
N PHE A 49 -8.72 3.32 -4.06
CA PHE A 49 -8.94 4.77 -4.00
C PHE A 49 -7.85 5.39 -3.11
N ASN A 50 -6.99 6.23 -3.69
CA ASN A 50 -5.81 6.78 -3.01
C ASN A 50 -4.91 5.71 -2.35
N GLY A 51 -4.78 4.55 -2.99
CA GLY A 51 -3.99 3.43 -2.46
C GLY A 51 -4.64 2.66 -1.31
N GLN A 52 -5.91 2.94 -1.00
CA GLN A 52 -6.70 2.21 0.00
C GLN A 52 -7.78 1.38 -0.71
N PRO A 53 -8.07 0.14 -0.26
CA PRO A 53 -9.11 -0.67 -0.87
C PRO A 53 -10.48 -0.06 -0.61
N TRP A 54 -11.28 0.05 -1.66
CA TRP A 54 -12.65 0.53 -1.61
C TRP A 54 -13.59 -0.44 -2.33
N THR A 55 -14.72 -0.71 -1.69
CA THR A 55 -15.79 -1.53 -2.23
C THR A 55 -17.14 -0.85 -1.98
N PRO A 56 -18.14 -1.04 -2.85
CA PRO A 56 -19.47 -0.47 -2.65
C PRO A 56 -20.14 -1.07 -1.41
N GLN A 57 -20.80 -0.23 -0.63
CA GLN A 57 -21.49 -0.63 0.62
C GLN A 57 -22.86 -1.29 0.39
N GLY A 58 -23.30 -1.46 -0.86
CA GLY A 58 -24.58 -2.08 -1.22
C GLY A 58 -25.82 -1.41 -0.59
N TYR A 59 -26.84 -2.19 -0.21
CA TYR A 59 -28.08 -1.67 0.40
C TYR A 59 -27.97 -1.66 1.92
N ASP A 60 -28.32 -0.53 2.56
CA ASP A 60 -28.29 -0.37 4.02
C ASP A 60 -26.93 -0.70 4.70
N GLY A 61 -25.82 -0.48 3.97
CA GLY A 61 -24.47 -0.74 4.47
C GLY A 61 -23.97 -2.17 4.28
N TYR A 62 -24.77 -3.07 3.69
CA TYR A 62 -24.37 -4.44 3.38
C TYR A 62 -23.88 -4.59 1.94
N PRO A 63 -22.62 -5.00 1.73
CA PRO A 63 -22.10 -5.20 0.38
C PRO A 63 -22.80 -6.36 -0.32
N ASN A 64 -23.09 -6.19 -1.62
CA ASN A 64 -23.73 -7.24 -2.43
C ASN A 64 -22.76 -8.33 -2.93
N PHE A 65 -21.47 -8.28 -2.55
CA PHE A 65 -20.41 -9.19 -3.01
C PHE A 65 -20.02 -10.27 -2.01
N ILE A 66 -20.61 -10.27 -0.80
CA ILE A 66 -20.42 -11.33 0.21
C ILE A 66 -21.29 -12.54 -0.16
N THR A 67 -20.83 -13.28 -1.17
CA THR A 67 -21.29 -14.65 -1.41
C THR A 67 -20.42 -15.59 -0.58
N THR A 68 -21.05 -16.23 0.41
CA THR A 68 -20.48 -17.34 1.21
C THR A 68 -19.92 -18.44 0.32
#